data_AF-F4Q8M6-F1
#
_entry.id   AF-F4Q8M6-F1
#
_cell.length_a   1.000
_cell.length_b   1.000
_cell.length_c   1.000
_cell.angle_alpha   90.00
_cell.angle_beta   90.00
_cell.angle_gamma   90.00
#
_symmetry.space_group_name_H-M   'P 1'
#
loop_
_entity.id
_entity.type
_entity.pdbx_description
1 polymer ?
#
loop_
_entity_poly.entity_id
_entity_poly.type
_entity_poly.pdbx_seq_one_letter_code
_entity_poly.pdbx_strand_id
1 'polypeptide(L)'
;MKLIIFILISALTIGLVYGDSNLLIFDDYLANDFQDYSWGHYDRWSNNPIYRGSNSIKFSCINFNGLYFSRRTHLDKSKYEGFSFWVNPGNNYLSPGITLQLSNENEVGGPTLKLISKNQPWTSATGMSSLQPNSWVKAFVPFPNDGNTYSGLRIMSDTSQGSDVFFDYFQVEVVGSNNHPKEYPPSPYKPPPGAYGTQVLQPGAIYQAVDTQADPSLGGVLGGHSFWTSLAVPALNDQTQWSFNNDARLFVMSSGDLLLTGTFSGGGCWKWQANIEFAPWIGAQPYAKQELAPYAYVPEGPIDPATWRFYFLRPEESYWKGIGCNRNSMIQMTGLEYNMPAMVGYGANGKNGNLGLSVWMTYKAVNGMSVHPSNESPPIDINIDLIPLSSWDGQKHVKKEKK
;
A
#
# COMPACT_ATOMS: atom_id res chain seq x y z
N MET A 1 -28.36 66.56 33.75
CA MET A 1 -28.16 65.70 32.57
C MET A 1 -26.92 64.85 32.82
N LYS A 2 -27.08 63.60 33.26
CA LYS A 2 -25.95 62.68 33.55
C LYS A 2 -25.94 61.57 32.50
N LEU A 3 -24.89 61.55 31.68
CA LEU A 3 -24.65 60.57 30.63
C LEU A 3 -23.96 59.35 31.27
N ILE A 4 -24.64 58.20 31.26
CA ILE A 4 -24.09 56.92 31.73
C ILE A 4 -23.53 56.20 30.50
N ILE A 5 -22.21 56.05 30.45
CA ILE A 5 -21.49 55.29 29.43
C ILE A 5 -21.45 53.82 29.88
N PHE A 6 -22.14 52.95 29.16
CA PHE A 6 -21.98 51.49 29.27
C PHE A 6 -20.81 51.06 28.39
N ILE A 7 -19.73 50.57 29.00
CA ILE A 7 -18.63 49.91 28.29
C ILE A 7 -18.96 48.42 28.22
N LEU A 8 -19.28 47.92 27.01
CA LEU A 8 -19.32 46.48 26.73
C LEU A 8 -17.88 45.96 26.66
N ILE A 9 -17.48 45.13 27.63
CA ILE A 9 -16.26 44.34 27.54
C ILE A 9 -16.63 43.02 26.86
N SER A 10 -16.33 42.92 25.56
CA SER A 10 -16.37 41.64 24.85
C SER A 10 -15.24 40.75 25.36
N ALA A 11 -15.58 39.73 26.16
CA ALA A 11 -14.63 38.70 26.57
C ALA A 11 -14.22 37.88 25.33
N LEU A 12 -12.98 38.07 24.87
CA LEU A 12 -12.36 37.24 23.85
C LEU A 12 -12.02 35.88 24.48
N THR A 13 -12.87 34.89 24.30
CA THR A 13 -12.55 33.50 24.64
C THR A 13 -11.55 32.96 23.61
N ILE A 14 -10.28 32.95 23.98
CA ILE A 14 -9.26 32.19 23.25
C ILE A 14 -9.56 30.71 23.53
N GLY A 15 -10.20 30.03 22.58
CA GLY A 15 -10.38 28.58 22.65
C GLY A 15 -9.01 27.90 22.56
N LEU A 16 -8.52 27.40 23.69
CA LEU A 16 -7.40 26.46 23.69
C LEU A 16 -7.87 25.19 22.98
N VAL A 17 -7.36 24.98 21.77
CA VAL A 17 -7.46 23.69 21.10
C VAL A 17 -6.54 22.75 21.88
N TYR A 18 -7.11 21.98 22.80
CA TYR A 18 -6.39 20.82 23.34
C TYR A 18 -6.18 19.87 22.18
N GLY A 19 -4.92 19.71 21.74
CA GLY A 19 -4.58 18.64 20.83
C GLY A 19 -5.01 17.32 21.47
N ASP A 20 -5.72 16.49 20.70
CA ASP A 20 -6.08 15.15 21.16
C ASP A 20 -4.77 14.45 21.59
N SER A 21 -4.77 13.81 22.77
CA SER A 21 -3.64 13.01 23.25
C SER A 21 -3.84 11.54 22.88
N ASN A 22 -2.76 10.76 22.85
CA ASN A 22 -2.84 9.31 22.75
C ASN A 22 -3.81 8.75 23.79
N LEU A 23 -4.62 7.79 23.38
CA LEU A 23 -5.56 7.11 24.26
C LEU A 23 -4.86 5.89 24.86
N LEU A 24 -4.54 5.96 26.15
CA LEU A 24 -3.90 4.85 26.85
C LEU A 24 -4.86 3.64 26.95
N ILE A 25 -4.32 2.45 26.69
CA ILE A 25 -5.04 1.18 26.82
C ILE A 25 -4.48 0.41 28.01
N PHE A 26 -3.17 0.27 28.10
CA PHE A 26 -2.50 -0.46 29.18
C PHE A 26 -1.11 0.14 29.42
N ASP A 27 -0.73 0.30 30.68
CA ASP A 27 0.63 0.62 31.15
C ASP A 27 0.87 -0.28 32.36
N ASP A 28 0.67 0.21 33.58
CA ASP A 28 0.66 -0.65 34.76
C ASP A 28 -0.66 -1.39 34.98
N TYR A 29 -1.75 -0.90 34.39
CA TYR A 29 -3.11 -1.44 34.51
C TYR A 29 -3.90 -1.14 33.24
N LEU A 30 -4.95 -1.93 33.01
CA LEU A 30 -5.89 -1.68 31.91
C LEU A 30 -6.65 -0.37 32.18
N ALA A 31 -6.66 0.52 31.21
CA ALA A 31 -7.37 1.80 31.29
C ALA A 31 -8.89 1.58 31.42
N ASN A 32 -9.56 2.44 32.19
CA ASN A 32 -10.96 2.28 32.59
C ASN A 32 -11.96 2.13 31.42
N ASP A 33 -11.64 2.68 30.25
CA ASP A 33 -12.51 2.63 29.07
C ASP A 33 -12.34 1.35 28.23
N PHE A 34 -11.39 0.49 28.60
CA PHE A 34 -11.12 -0.77 27.93
C PHE A 34 -11.58 -1.96 28.76
N GLN A 35 -12.04 -2.98 28.06
CA GLN A 35 -12.44 -4.26 28.60
C GLN A 35 -11.48 -5.33 28.09
N ASP A 36 -11.20 -6.28 28.97
CA ASP A 36 -10.37 -7.44 28.68
C ASP A 36 -11.25 -8.61 28.27
N TYR A 37 -11.15 -8.99 27.00
CA TYR A 37 -11.82 -10.14 26.41
C TYR A 37 -10.81 -11.23 26.00
N SER A 38 -9.60 -11.16 26.56
CA SER A 38 -8.53 -12.12 26.28
C SER A 38 -8.93 -13.54 26.68
N TRP A 39 -8.39 -14.53 25.98
CA TRP A 39 -8.58 -15.94 26.27
C TRP A 39 -7.23 -16.67 26.27
N GLY A 40 -7.16 -17.77 27.02
CA GLY A 40 -5.94 -18.54 27.15
C GLY A 40 -5.06 -18.09 28.32
N HIS A 41 -3.75 -18.30 28.21
CA HIS A 41 -2.80 -18.11 29.31
C HIS A 41 -1.98 -16.83 29.16
N TYR A 42 -2.22 -15.88 30.06
CA TYR A 42 -1.49 -14.63 30.19
C TYR A 42 -1.50 -14.14 31.64
N ASP A 43 -0.52 -13.32 31.99
CA ASP A 43 -0.38 -12.66 33.29
C ASP A 43 -0.12 -11.16 33.06
N ARG A 44 -1.03 -10.31 33.54
CA ARG A 44 -0.95 -8.84 33.40
C ARG A 44 -0.07 -8.17 34.45
N TRP A 45 0.42 -8.94 35.43
CA TRP A 45 1.18 -8.44 36.57
C TRP A 45 2.62 -8.94 36.55
N SER A 46 3.17 -9.16 35.35
CA SER A 46 4.54 -9.60 35.20
C SER A 46 5.49 -8.44 35.48
N ASN A 47 6.41 -8.63 36.41
CA ASN A 47 7.37 -7.59 36.81
C ASN A 47 8.75 -7.75 36.16
N ASN A 48 8.90 -8.66 35.19
CA ASN A 48 10.15 -8.84 34.44
C ASN A 48 9.94 -9.63 33.14
N PRO A 49 10.34 -9.09 31.97
CA PRO A 49 10.81 -7.72 31.73
C PRO A 49 9.67 -6.69 31.81
N ILE A 50 10.02 -5.44 32.08
CA ILE A 50 9.12 -4.26 32.06
C ILE A 50 9.70 -3.27 31.04
N TYR A 51 8.87 -2.66 30.20
CA TYR A 51 9.29 -1.53 29.36
C TYR A 51 9.14 -0.23 30.12
N ARG A 52 7.97 -0.04 30.77
CA ARG A 52 7.65 1.16 31.55
C ARG A 52 6.85 0.80 32.81
N GLY A 53 7.00 1.60 33.86
CA GLY A 53 6.25 1.41 35.10
C GLY A 53 6.77 0.23 35.91
N SER A 54 5.85 -0.62 36.33
CA SER A 54 6.03 -1.73 37.27
C SER A 54 5.51 -3.08 36.74
N ASN A 55 4.65 -3.09 35.72
CA ASN A 55 4.07 -4.32 35.17
C ASN A 55 4.15 -4.36 33.64
N SER A 56 4.25 -5.56 33.10
CA SER A 56 3.99 -5.88 31.70
C SER A 56 3.03 -7.07 31.60
N ILE A 57 2.51 -7.31 30.40
CA ILE A 57 1.68 -8.46 30.10
C ILE A 57 2.56 -9.59 29.58
N LYS A 58 2.73 -10.63 30.37
CA LYS A 58 3.32 -11.88 29.94
C LYS A 58 2.25 -12.72 29.23
N PHE A 59 2.47 -13.05 27.97
CA PHE A 59 1.54 -13.80 27.12
C PHE A 59 2.18 -15.10 26.63
N SER A 60 1.59 -16.25 27.00
CA SER A 60 2.08 -17.55 26.54
C SER A 60 1.53 -17.86 25.15
N CYS A 61 2.42 -17.89 24.15
CA CYS A 61 2.08 -18.17 22.76
C CYS A 61 1.86 -19.67 22.49
N ILE A 62 0.80 -20.22 23.06
CA ILE A 62 0.37 -21.61 22.88
C ILE A 62 -1.08 -21.66 22.43
N ASN A 63 -1.45 -22.72 21.70
CA ASN A 63 -2.83 -23.15 21.50
C ASN A 63 -3.81 -22.06 21.02
N PHE A 64 -3.35 -21.15 20.16
CA PHE A 64 -4.18 -20.03 19.68
C PHE A 64 -4.77 -19.16 20.81
N ASN A 65 -4.03 -19.02 21.91
CA ASN A 65 -4.34 -18.02 22.94
C ASN A 65 -4.41 -16.63 22.29
N GLY A 66 -5.17 -15.73 22.92
CA GLY A 66 -5.32 -14.37 22.42
C GLY A 66 -5.43 -13.34 23.52
N LEU A 67 -4.74 -12.22 23.35
CA LEU A 67 -5.02 -10.98 24.07
C LEU A 67 -6.05 -10.18 23.27
N TYR A 68 -7.07 -9.66 23.94
CA TYR A 68 -8.06 -8.82 23.30
C TYR A 68 -8.51 -7.68 24.21
N PHE A 69 -8.11 -6.47 23.86
CA PHE A 69 -8.57 -5.24 24.52
C PHE A 69 -9.49 -4.45 23.60
N SER A 70 -10.65 -4.07 24.12
CA SER A 70 -11.67 -3.35 23.36
C SER A 70 -12.43 -2.36 24.23
N ARG A 71 -12.81 -1.23 23.65
CA ARG A 71 -13.72 -0.27 24.27
C ARG A 71 -15.15 -0.50 23.79
N ARG A 72 -16.13 0.01 24.55
CA ARG A 72 -17.56 -0.09 24.20
C ARG A 72 -18.01 0.80 23.04
N THR A 73 -17.18 1.75 22.64
CA THR A 73 -17.49 2.75 21.61
C THR A 73 -16.40 2.71 20.55
N HIS A 74 -16.73 2.95 19.29
CA HIS A 74 -15.72 2.93 18.23
C HIS A 74 -14.73 4.08 18.35
N LEU A 75 -13.51 3.84 17.85
CA LEU A 75 -12.45 4.82 17.71
C LEU A 75 -12.73 5.73 16.51
N ASP A 76 -12.48 7.04 16.70
CA ASP A 76 -12.59 8.03 15.65
C ASP A 76 -11.31 8.04 14.79
N LYS A 77 -11.38 7.46 13.59
CA LYS A 77 -10.26 7.37 12.65
C LYS A 77 -9.84 8.74 12.08
N SER A 78 -10.61 9.80 12.30
CA SER A 78 -10.17 11.16 11.97
C SER A 78 -9.21 11.73 13.02
N LYS A 79 -9.24 11.18 14.24
CA LYS A 79 -8.40 11.58 15.38
C LYS A 79 -7.22 10.66 15.59
N TYR A 80 -7.37 9.38 15.28
CA TYR A 80 -6.38 8.35 15.58
C TYR A 80 -5.91 7.62 14.31
N GLU A 81 -4.63 7.27 14.27
CA GLU A 81 -4.00 6.59 13.12
C GLU A 81 -3.81 5.08 13.32
N GLY A 82 -3.82 4.59 14.56
CA GLY A 82 -3.72 3.15 14.83
C GLY A 82 -3.41 2.80 16.28
N PHE A 83 -3.10 1.54 16.53
CA PHE A 83 -2.66 1.03 17.82
C PHE A 83 -1.14 0.91 17.87
N SER A 84 -0.53 1.23 19.03
CA SER A 84 0.87 0.90 19.29
C SER A 84 1.03 0.23 20.65
N PHE A 85 2.12 -0.53 20.78
CA PHE A 85 2.53 -1.18 22.01
C PHE A 85 4.02 -1.55 21.91
N TRP A 86 4.64 -1.86 23.03
CA TRP A 86 5.99 -2.42 23.09
C TRP A 86 5.92 -3.92 23.26
N VAL A 87 6.82 -4.63 22.59
CA VAL A 87 6.92 -6.10 22.63
C VAL A 87 8.33 -6.55 22.93
N ASN A 88 8.47 -7.61 23.73
CA ASN A 88 9.72 -8.25 24.06
C ASN A 88 9.56 -9.78 23.94
N PRO A 89 10.38 -10.46 23.13
CA PRO A 89 10.24 -11.90 22.87
C PRO A 89 10.71 -12.81 24.02
N GLY A 90 11.17 -12.24 25.14
CA GLY A 90 11.83 -12.99 26.21
C GLY A 90 13.16 -13.61 25.79
N ASN A 91 13.58 -14.65 26.51
CA ASN A 91 14.91 -15.27 26.36
C ASN A 91 15.05 -16.22 25.17
N ASN A 92 13.95 -16.84 24.72
CA ASN A 92 14.04 -18.16 24.07
C ASN A 92 13.56 -18.18 22.61
N TYR A 93 13.04 -17.07 22.05
CA TYR A 93 12.40 -17.17 20.74
C TYR A 93 12.45 -15.89 19.89
N LEU A 94 13.22 -15.92 18.80
CA LEU A 94 13.40 -14.75 17.93
C LEU A 94 12.21 -14.47 16.99
N SER A 95 11.28 -15.43 16.87
CA SER A 95 10.26 -15.38 15.81
C SER A 95 8.85 -15.78 16.24
N PRO A 96 8.29 -15.15 17.29
CA PRO A 96 6.98 -15.54 17.82
C PRO A 96 5.93 -15.49 16.70
N GLY A 97 5.27 -16.62 16.50
CA GLY A 97 4.16 -16.73 15.58
C GLY A 97 2.95 -15.99 16.12
N ILE A 98 2.86 -14.69 15.83
CA ILE A 98 1.85 -13.79 16.35
C ILE A 98 1.19 -13.03 15.21
N THR A 99 -0.14 -12.99 15.26
CA THR A 99 -1.01 -12.21 14.38
C THR A 99 -1.73 -11.13 15.16
N LEU A 100 -2.00 -10.04 14.47
CA LEU A 100 -2.62 -8.82 14.97
C LEU A 100 -3.85 -8.54 14.11
N GLN A 101 -4.98 -8.30 14.75
CA GLN A 101 -6.25 -8.05 14.06
C GLN A 101 -7.00 -6.90 14.72
N LEU A 102 -7.49 -5.98 13.90
CA LEU A 102 -8.41 -4.96 14.35
C LEU A 102 -9.80 -5.59 14.56
N SER A 103 -10.47 -5.18 15.62
CA SER A 103 -11.82 -5.66 15.94
C SER A 103 -12.84 -4.53 15.87
N ASN A 104 -14.04 -4.89 15.44
CA ASN A 104 -15.22 -4.06 15.56
C ASN A 104 -16.17 -4.78 16.51
N GLU A 105 -16.13 -4.42 17.80
CA GLU A 105 -16.81 -5.17 18.86
C GLU A 105 -16.40 -6.66 18.83
N ASN A 106 -17.36 -7.59 18.83
CA ASN A 106 -17.09 -9.02 18.88
C ASN A 106 -16.60 -9.61 17.56
N GLU A 107 -16.50 -8.83 16.49
CA GLU A 107 -16.10 -9.32 15.16
C GLU A 107 -14.66 -8.93 14.81
N VAL A 108 -14.01 -9.79 14.03
CA VAL A 108 -12.75 -9.45 13.34
C VAL A 108 -13.13 -8.49 12.22
N GLY A 109 -12.71 -7.23 12.33
CA GLY A 109 -13.19 -6.15 11.45
C GLY A 109 -12.18 -5.69 10.41
N GLY A 110 -10.91 -6.11 10.51
CA GLY A 110 -9.83 -5.57 9.68
C GLY A 110 -8.83 -6.62 9.18
N PRO A 111 -7.84 -6.20 8.38
CA PRO A 111 -6.82 -7.09 7.85
C PRO A 111 -6.00 -7.72 8.98
N THR A 112 -5.48 -8.93 8.72
CA THR A 112 -4.56 -9.59 9.63
C THR A 112 -3.14 -9.14 9.33
N LEU A 113 -2.43 -8.67 10.36
CA LEU A 113 -1.04 -8.26 10.30
C LEU A 113 -0.18 -9.24 11.09
N LYS A 114 1.04 -9.54 10.64
CA LYS A 114 1.99 -10.32 11.45
C LYS A 114 2.75 -9.38 12.39
N LEU A 115 3.12 -9.86 13.58
CA LEU A 115 3.97 -9.09 14.48
C LEU A 115 5.36 -8.82 13.87
N ILE A 116 5.94 -9.85 13.27
CA ILE A 116 7.17 -9.84 12.47
C ILE A 116 6.94 -10.64 11.18
N SER A 117 7.76 -10.43 10.15
CA SER A 117 7.68 -11.21 8.93
C SER A 117 9.07 -11.46 8.36
N LYS A 118 9.49 -12.72 8.29
CA LYS A 118 10.81 -13.09 7.76
C LYS A 118 11.00 -12.66 6.30
N ASN A 119 9.95 -12.79 5.50
CA ASN A 119 10.02 -12.58 4.05
C ASN A 119 9.63 -11.15 3.66
N GLN A 120 8.85 -10.45 4.49
CA GLN A 120 8.36 -9.09 4.22
C GLN A 120 8.33 -8.26 5.52
N PRO A 121 9.48 -7.96 6.14
CA PRO A 121 9.55 -7.23 7.42
C PRO A 121 8.72 -5.95 7.45
N TRP A 122 8.76 -5.19 6.35
CA TRP A 122 8.06 -3.92 6.20
C TRP A 122 6.54 -4.01 6.23
N THR A 123 5.96 -5.20 5.99
CA THR A 123 4.51 -5.43 6.12
C THR A 123 4.13 -5.98 7.50
N SER A 124 5.06 -6.08 8.45
CA SER A 124 4.79 -6.50 9.82
C SER A 124 4.63 -5.31 10.76
N ALA A 125 3.98 -5.51 11.90
CA ALA A 125 3.73 -4.44 12.87
C ALA A 125 5.00 -3.83 13.48
N THR A 126 6.09 -4.60 13.55
CA THR A 126 7.39 -4.13 14.05
C THR A 126 8.32 -3.64 12.93
N GLY A 127 8.00 -3.92 11.67
CA GLY A 127 8.93 -3.66 10.57
C GLY A 127 10.13 -4.62 10.50
N MET A 128 10.14 -5.71 11.30
CA MET A 128 11.32 -6.57 11.49
C MET A 128 11.12 -8.00 10.98
N SER A 129 12.23 -8.63 10.56
CA SER A 129 12.29 -10.06 10.18
C SER A 129 12.42 -10.99 11.39
N SER A 130 12.93 -10.48 12.50
CA SER A 130 13.11 -11.18 13.77
C SER A 130 13.19 -10.17 14.92
N LEU A 131 12.91 -10.63 16.15
CA LEU A 131 13.11 -9.85 17.37
C LEU A 131 14.39 -10.30 18.08
N GLN A 132 15.13 -9.37 18.67
CA GLN A 132 16.28 -9.70 19.51
C GLN A 132 15.81 -10.18 20.90
N PRO A 133 16.44 -11.22 21.49
CA PRO A 133 16.05 -11.72 22.81
C PRO A 133 16.10 -10.61 23.86
N ASN A 134 15.12 -10.61 24.76
CA ASN A 134 14.97 -9.63 25.85
C ASN A 134 15.03 -8.16 25.43
N SER A 135 14.81 -7.84 24.16
CA SER A 135 14.86 -6.47 23.67
C SER A 135 13.45 -5.97 23.41
N TRP A 136 13.15 -4.78 23.91
CA TRP A 136 11.88 -4.10 23.67
C TRP A 136 11.88 -3.45 22.28
N VAL A 137 10.87 -3.75 21.50
CA VAL A 137 10.62 -3.17 20.17
C VAL A 137 9.22 -2.59 20.16
N LYS A 138 9.04 -1.40 19.57
CA LYS A 138 7.72 -0.81 19.38
C LYS A 138 7.05 -1.42 18.16
N ALA A 139 5.82 -1.88 18.31
CA ALA A 139 4.94 -2.31 17.23
C ALA A 139 3.87 -1.26 16.95
N PHE A 140 3.42 -1.18 15.70
CA PHE A 140 2.34 -0.31 15.27
C PHE A 140 1.39 -1.03 14.32
N VAL A 141 0.09 -0.88 14.54
CA VAL A 141 -0.99 -1.46 13.73
C VAL A 141 -1.84 -0.29 13.20
N PRO A 142 -1.64 0.13 11.94
CA PRO A 142 -2.37 1.25 11.38
C PRO A 142 -3.85 0.91 11.16
N PHE A 143 -4.72 1.90 11.28
CA PHE A 143 -6.09 1.77 10.78
C PHE A 143 -6.10 1.79 9.25
N PRO A 144 -6.67 0.78 8.58
CA PRO A 144 -6.79 0.80 7.13
C PRO A 144 -7.86 1.82 6.70
N ASN A 145 -7.73 2.32 5.49
CA ASN A 145 -8.75 3.17 4.86
C ASN A 145 -9.84 2.32 4.18
N ASP A 146 -10.59 1.55 4.96
CA ASP A 146 -11.56 0.56 4.49
C ASP A 146 -13.03 0.91 4.79
N GLY A 147 -13.28 2.11 5.34
CA GLY A 147 -14.62 2.54 5.76
C GLY A 147 -15.15 1.87 7.04
N ASN A 148 -14.47 0.85 7.57
CA ASN A 148 -14.85 0.21 8.81
C ASN A 148 -14.46 1.06 10.03
N THR A 149 -15.16 0.83 11.13
CA THR A 149 -14.84 1.38 12.45
C THR A 149 -14.27 0.27 13.33
N TYR A 150 -13.44 0.66 14.30
CA TYR A 150 -12.74 -0.28 15.17
C TYR A 150 -12.88 0.12 16.62
N SER A 151 -13.00 -0.86 17.50
CA SER A 151 -13.12 -0.63 18.95
C SER A 151 -11.98 -1.27 19.74
N GLY A 152 -11.15 -2.09 19.12
CA GLY A 152 -10.10 -2.82 19.84
C GLY A 152 -9.08 -3.54 18.96
N LEU A 153 -8.09 -4.13 19.62
CA LEU A 153 -6.99 -4.87 19.01
C LEU A 153 -6.93 -6.29 19.59
N ARG A 154 -6.84 -7.28 18.70
CA ARG A 154 -6.57 -8.69 19.04
C ARG A 154 -5.13 -9.04 18.71
N ILE A 155 -4.46 -9.72 19.64
CA ILE A 155 -3.14 -10.33 19.46
C ILE A 155 -3.33 -11.82 19.65
N MET A 156 -2.99 -12.64 18.67
CA MET A 156 -3.20 -14.09 18.72
C MET A 156 -1.94 -14.84 18.36
N SER A 157 -1.62 -15.89 19.11
CA SER A 157 -0.58 -16.83 18.71
C SER A 157 -1.08 -17.66 17.52
N ASP A 158 -0.32 -17.75 16.44
CA ASP A 158 -0.64 -18.59 15.27
C ASP A 158 0.04 -19.97 15.31
N THR A 159 0.91 -20.19 16.29
CA THR A 159 1.60 -21.47 16.50
C THR A 159 1.29 -22.07 17.86
N SER A 160 1.48 -23.38 17.97
CA SER A 160 1.43 -24.13 19.22
C SER A 160 2.75 -24.10 20.01
N GLN A 161 3.74 -23.30 19.60
CA GLN A 161 5.08 -23.32 20.19
C GLN A 161 5.23 -22.30 21.34
N GLY A 162 5.19 -22.83 22.57
CA GLY A 162 5.04 -22.08 23.82
C GLY A 162 6.21 -21.27 24.34
N SER A 163 6.57 -20.22 23.61
CA SER A 163 7.36 -19.13 24.20
C SER A 163 6.45 -18.07 24.85
N ASP A 164 6.96 -17.48 25.92
CA ASP A 164 6.33 -16.32 26.54
C ASP A 164 6.82 -15.06 25.82
N VAL A 165 5.88 -14.22 25.41
CA VAL A 165 6.13 -12.89 24.84
C VAL A 165 5.56 -11.86 25.79
N PHE A 166 6.27 -10.77 25.99
CA PHE A 166 5.89 -9.70 26.91
C PHE A 166 5.42 -8.50 26.11
N PHE A 167 4.31 -7.90 26.53
CA PHE A 167 3.76 -6.70 25.93
C PHE A 167 3.58 -5.61 26.98
N ASP A 168 3.78 -4.37 26.59
CA ASP A 168 3.71 -3.24 27.51
C ASP A 168 3.28 -1.95 26.78
N TYR A 169 2.79 -0.97 27.53
CA TYR A 169 2.49 0.39 27.09
C TYR A 169 1.64 0.46 25.80
N PHE A 170 0.44 -0.12 25.86
CA PHE A 170 -0.54 -0.08 24.78
C PHE A 170 -1.25 1.26 24.72
N GLN A 171 -1.39 1.81 23.52
CA GLN A 171 -2.11 3.06 23.28
C GLN A 171 -2.71 3.12 21.87
N VAL A 172 -3.75 3.92 21.70
CA VAL A 172 -4.21 4.40 20.38
C VAL A 172 -3.53 5.74 20.11
N GLU A 173 -2.87 5.85 18.97
CA GLU A 173 -2.05 7.01 18.64
C GLU A 173 -2.82 8.00 17.79
N VAL A 174 -2.65 9.29 18.10
CA VAL A 174 -3.34 10.38 17.41
C VAL A 174 -2.74 10.62 16.04
N VAL A 175 -3.54 11.03 15.05
CA VAL A 175 -3.08 11.32 13.70
C VAL A 175 -1.94 12.35 13.74
N GLY A 176 -0.83 12.04 13.08
CA GLY A 176 0.35 12.90 13.06
C GLY A 176 1.15 12.86 14.36
N SER A 177 0.91 11.87 15.23
CA SER A 177 1.76 11.64 16.38
C SER A 177 3.17 11.35 15.87
N ASN A 178 4.12 12.16 16.33
CA ASN A 178 5.48 12.00 15.88
C ASN A 178 6.20 10.80 16.53
N ASN A 179 5.47 9.95 17.24
CA ASN A 179 5.97 9.06 18.29
C ASN A 179 5.91 7.57 17.94
N HIS A 180 5.42 7.20 16.76
CA HIS A 180 5.69 5.88 16.19
C HIS A 180 7.21 5.65 16.11
N PRO A 181 7.73 4.45 15.83
CA PRO A 181 9.06 4.35 15.27
C PRO A 181 9.09 5.20 13.99
N LYS A 182 9.33 6.50 14.18
CA LYS A 182 9.66 7.43 13.14
C LYS A 182 11.05 7.05 12.75
N GLU A 183 11.17 6.89 11.45
CA GLU A 183 12.43 6.60 10.81
C GLU A 183 12.83 5.15 11.10
N TYR A 184 12.39 4.27 10.19
CA TYR A 184 13.38 3.67 9.29
C TYR A 184 14.62 4.58 9.28
N PRO A 185 15.79 4.17 9.81
CA PRO A 185 16.93 5.06 10.03
C PRO A 185 17.02 6.02 8.85
N PRO A 186 17.05 7.36 9.06
CA PRO A 186 16.85 8.33 8.00
C PRO A 186 17.71 7.86 6.85
N SER A 187 17.04 7.50 5.75
CA SER A 187 17.76 7.00 4.59
C SER A 187 18.85 8.03 4.33
N PRO A 188 20.13 7.63 4.17
CA PRO A 188 21.17 8.57 3.77
C PRO A 188 20.80 9.27 2.44
N TYR A 189 19.77 8.77 1.76
CA TYR A 189 19.09 9.43 0.67
C TYR A 189 18.16 10.55 1.14
N LYS A 190 18.59 11.79 0.90
CA LYS A 190 17.66 12.88 0.61
C LYS A 190 16.97 12.54 -0.72
N PRO A 191 15.64 12.42 -0.79
CA PRO A 191 14.97 12.35 -2.07
C PRO A 191 15.37 13.53 -2.94
N PRO A 192 15.22 13.41 -4.27
CA PRO A 192 15.34 14.56 -5.14
C PRO A 192 14.42 15.65 -4.57
N PRO A 193 14.88 16.92 -4.48
CA PRO A 193 14.05 18.01 -4.02
C PRO A 193 12.69 17.97 -4.73
N GLY A 194 11.62 17.66 -4.00
CA GLY A 194 10.25 17.53 -4.53
C GLY A 194 9.51 16.22 -4.25
N ALA A 195 10.12 15.13 -3.77
CA ALA A 195 9.44 13.83 -3.69
C ALA A 195 8.47 13.65 -2.49
N TYR A 196 8.56 14.47 -1.44
CA TYR A 196 7.63 14.38 -0.30
C TYR A 196 6.55 15.46 -0.41
N GLY A 197 5.32 15.03 -0.68
CA GLY A 197 4.12 15.87 -0.63
C GLY A 197 3.53 16.29 -1.98
N THR A 198 4.21 16.03 -3.11
CA THR A 198 3.60 16.24 -4.43
C THR A 198 2.75 15.04 -4.84
N GLN A 199 1.51 15.30 -5.25
CA GLN A 199 0.67 14.32 -5.94
C GLN A 199 1.48 13.67 -7.07
N VAL A 200 1.72 12.36 -6.98
CA VAL A 200 2.51 11.56 -7.92
C VAL A 200 2.05 11.79 -9.36
N LEU A 201 0.73 11.86 -9.54
CA LEU A 201 0.08 12.23 -10.77
C LEU A 201 -0.79 13.47 -10.54
N GLN A 202 -0.64 14.47 -11.40
CA GLN A 202 -1.45 15.68 -11.36
C GLN A 202 -2.69 15.50 -12.26
N PRO A 203 -3.93 15.69 -11.75
CA PRO A 203 -5.13 15.65 -12.59
C PRO A 203 -5.03 16.62 -13.78
N GLY A 204 -5.35 16.14 -14.98
CA GLY A 204 -5.21 16.87 -16.23
C GLY A 204 -3.81 16.82 -16.87
N ALA A 205 -2.81 16.24 -16.20
CA ALA A 205 -1.48 16.08 -16.77
C ALA A 205 -1.41 14.93 -17.77
N ILE A 206 -0.39 15.00 -18.62
CA ILE A 206 -0.06 13.97 -19.61
C ILE A 206 1.40 13.59 -19.42
N TYR A 207 1.65 12.29 -19.43
CA TYR A 207 2.97 11.71 -19.35
C TYR A 207 3.24 10.95 -20.64
N GLN A 208 4.47 11.03 -21.14
CA GLN A 208 4.95 10.09 -22.14
C GLN A 208 5.23 8.76 -21.46
N ALA A 209 4.63 7.69 -21.97
CA ALA A 209 4.94 6.33 -21.57
C ALA A 209 6.10 5.83 -22.43
N VAL A 210 7.15 5.31 -21.79
CA VAL A 210 8.31 4.72 -22.47
C VAL A 210 8.67 3.37 -21.86
N ASP A 211 9.36 2.55 -22.63
CA ASP A 211 9.91 1.28 -22.15
C ASP A 211 10.81 1.51 -20.93
N THR A 212 10.64 0.68 -19.91
CA THR A 212 11.45 0.78 -18.71
C THR A 212 12.82 0.16 -18.91
N GLN A 213 13.89 0.88 -18.58
CA GLN A 213 15.24 0.30 -18.53
C GLN A 213 15.46 -0.31 -17.14
N ALA A 214 15.96 -1.54 -17.09
CA ALA A 214 16.31 -2.17 -15.81
C ALA A 214 17.50 -1.44 -15.18
N ASP A 215 17.44 -1.21 -13.87
CA ASP A 215 18.52 -0.70 -13.05
C ASP A 215 19.08 -1.82 -12.17
N PRO A 216 20.21 -2.44 -12.56
CA PRO A 216 20.82 -3.51 -11.79
C PRO A 216 21.24 -3.08 -10.38
N SER A 217 21.48 -1.78 -10.15
CA SER A 217 21.85 -1.26 -8.83
C SER A 217 20.71 -1.28 -7.83
N LEU A 218 19.47 -1.45 -8.30
CA LEU A 218 18.27 -1.69 -7.50
C LEU A 218 17.79 -3.15 -7.60
N GLY A 219 18.58 -4.03 -8.22
CA GLY A 219 18.18 -5.42 -8.49
C GLY A 219 17.19 -5.57 -9.64
N GLY A 220 16.99 -4.52 -10.44
CA GLY A 220 16.21 -4.61 -11.66
C GLY A 220 16.84 -5.59 -12.64
N VAL A 221 16.07 -6.59 -13.07
CA VAL A 221 16.45 -7.55 -14.10
C VAL A 221 15.42 -7.51 -15.22
N LEU A 222 15.91 -7.68 -16.47
CA LEU A 222 15.11 -7.74 -17.69
C LEU A 222 14.21 -6.50 -17.87
N GLY A 223 14.64 -5.58 -18.75
CA GLY A 223 13.88 -4.39 -19.16
C GLY A 223 13.86 -4.22 -20.68
N GLY A 224 13.53 -3.03 -21.14
CA GLY A 224 13.54 -2.66 -22.56
C GLY A 224 12.26 -3.03 -23.32
N HIS A 225 11.16 -3.28 -22.61
CA HIS A 225 9.84 -3.50 -23.19
C HIS A 225 8.78 -2.79 -22.34
N SER A 226 7.67 -2.43 -22.98
CA SER A 226 6.48 -1.87 -22.33
C SER A 226 5.49 -2.95 -21.93
N PHE A 227 5.38 -4.01 -22.75
CA PHE A 227 4.51 -5.15 -22.51
C PHE A 227 5.30 -6.45 -22.56
N TRP A 228 4.98 -7.39 -21.69
CA TRP A 228 5.61 -8.71 -21.64
C TRP A 228 4.62 -9.82 -21.33
N THR A 229 4.90 -11.03 -21.80
CA THR A 229 4.22 -12.24 -21.36
C THR A 229 5.19 -13.41 -21.29
N SER A 230 4.91 -14.39 -20.42
CA SER A 230 5.81 -15.53 -20.18
C SER A 230 5.85 -16.56 -21.29
N LEU A 231 4.83 -16.58 -22.16
CA LEU A 231 4.69 -17.56 -23.22
C LEU A 231 4.31 -16.89 -24.53
N ALA A 232 5.01 -17.24 -25.60
CA ALA A 232 4.62 -16.90 -26.96
C ALA A 232 3.32 -17.63 -27.30
N VAL A 233 2.24 -16.89 -27.51
CA VAL A 233 0.95 -17.47 -27.88
C VAL A 233 0.48 -16.95 -29.25
N PRO A 234 -0.27 -17.76 -30.04
CA PRO A 234 -0.70 -17.37 -31.38
C PRO A 234 -1.54 -16.08 -31.40
N ALA A 235 -2.38 -15.87 -30.38
CA ALA A 235 -3.18 -14.65 -30.23
C ALA A 235 -2.33 -13.38 -30.08
N LEU A 236 -1.05 -13.52 -29.72
CA LEU A 236 -0.08 -12.46 -29.57
C LEU A 236 1.04 -12.58 -30.60
N ASN A 237 0.77 -13.20 -31.76
CA ASN A 237 1.70 -13.38 -32.87
C ASN A 237 2.98 -14.13 -32.50
N ASP A 238 2.88 -15.06 -31.53
CA ASP A 238 4.00 -15.82 -30.99
C ASP A 238 5.15 -14.92 -30.50
N GLN A 239 4.83 -13.71 -30.04
CA GLN A 239 5.75 -12.79 -29.39
C GLN A 239 5.57 -12.83 -27.87
N THR A 240 6.62 -12.48 -27.15
CA THR A 240 6.60 -12.34 -25.68
C THR A 240 6.86 -10.93 -25.20
N GLN A 241 7.29 -10.03 -26.09
CA GLN A 241 7.70 -8.67 -25.72
C GLN A 241 7.23 -7.66 -26.76
N TRP A 242 6.83 -6.49 -26.29
CA TRP A 242 6.52 -5.35 -27.15
C TRP A 242 6.99 -4.04 -26.54
N SER A 243 7.40 -3.13 -27.41
CA SER A 243 7.86 -1.79 -27.06
C SER A 243 6.88 -0.74 -27.56
N PHE A 244 6.63 0.28 -26.73
CA PHE A 244 5.86 1.44 -27.15
C PHE A 244 6.62 2.24 -28.21
N ASN A 245 5.90 2.80 -29.16
CA ASN A 245 6.40 3.86 -30.02
C ASN A 245 6.35 5.21 -29.27
N ASN A 246 6.98 6.24 -29.84
CA ASN A 246 7.06 7.58 -29.23
C ASN A 246 5.71 8.31 -29.08
N ASP A 247 4.61 7.74 -29.56
CA ASP A 247 3.24 8.27 -29.45
C ASP A 247 2.52 7.81 -28.17
N ALA A 248 3.12 6.94 -27.36
CA ALA A 248 2.48 6.42 -26.15
C ALA A 248 2.34 7.47 -25.04
N ARG A 249 1.14 7.56 -24.47
CA ARG A 249 0.77 8.58 -23.48
C ARG A 249 -0.07 7.97 -22.36
N LEU A 250 0.22 8.40 -21.13
CA LEU A 250 -0.67 8.25 -19.99
C LEU A 250 -1.35 9.60 -19.73
N PHE A 251 -2.67 9.63 -19.88
CA PHE A 251 -3.50 10.77 -19.53
C PHE A 251 -4.03 10.58 -18.11
N VAL A 252 -3.88 11.61 -17.28
CA VAL A 252 -4.50 11.67 -15.95
C VAL A 252 -5.76 12.50 -16.09
N MET A 253 -6.92 11.86 -16.07
CA MET A 253 -8.21 12.53 -16.24
C MET A 253 -8.52 13.42 -15.04
N SER A 254 -9.42 14.39 -15.20
CA SER A 254 -9.87 15.24 -14.08
C SER A 254 -10.55 14.45 -12.96
N SER A 255 -11.12 13.27 -13.28
CA SER A 255 -11.67 12.32 -12.31
C SER A 255 -10.60 11.59 -11.48
N GLY A 256 -9.33 11.67 -11.89
CA GLY A 256 -8.25 10.84 -11.38
C GLY A 256 -8.10 9.50 -12.10
N ASP A 257 -9.02 9.13 -12.99
CA ASP A 257 -8.87 7.98 -13.88
C ASP A 257 -7.63 8.12 -14.76
N LEU A 258 -7.05 6.99 -15.17
CA LEU A 258 -5.91 6.95 -16.07
C LEU A 258 -6.33 6.36 -17.41
N LEU A 259 -5.84 6.94 -18.50
CA LEU A 259 -5.97 6.38 -19.84
C LEU A 259 -4.58 6.23 -20.46
N LEU A 260 -4.14 4.99 -20.63
CA LEU A 260 -2.90 4.63 -21.33
C LEU A 260 -3.23 4.33 -22.79
N THR A 261 -2.64 5.09 -23.70
CA THR A 261 -2.79 4.91 -25.15
C THR A 261 -1.44 4.95 -25.84
N GLY A 262 -1.38 4.48 -27.08
CA GLY A 262 -0.16 4.49 -27.89
C GLY A 262 -0.13 3.35 -28.87
N THR A 263 0.81 3.41 -29.81
CA THR A 263 1.10 2.27 -30.67
C THR A 263 2.31 1.51 -30.16
N PHE A 264 2.32 0.20 -30.33
CA PHE A 264 3.45 -0.65 -29.91
C PHE A 264 3.65 -1.83 -30.86
N SER A 265 4.84 -2.42 -30.83
CA SER A 265 5.19 -3.55 -31.70
C SER A 265 6.21 -4.49 -31.06
N GLY A 266 6.13 -5.77 -31.43
CA GLY A 266 7.16 -6.78 -31.12
C GLY A 266 8.15 -6.99 -32.27
N GLY A 267 8.10 -6.13 -33.30
CA GLY A 267 8.88 -6.24 -34.53
C GLY A 267 8.03 -6.37 -35.80
N GLY A 268 8.62 -6.00 -36.94
CA GLY A 268 8.00 -6.12 -38.26
C GLY A 268 6.70 -5.34 -38.43
N CYS A 269 5.70 -5.98 -39.06
CA CYS A 269 4.39 -5.40 -39.32
C CYS A 269 3.34 -5.70 -38.23
N TRP A 270 3.70 -6.49 -37.21
CA TRP A 270 2.81 -6.90 -36.11
C TRP A 270 2.72 -5.79 -35.07
N LYS A 271 1.68 -4.97 -35.21
CA LYS A 271 1.50 -3.74 -34.45
C LYS A 271 0.14 -3.69 -33.78
N TRP A 272 0.08 -2.97 -32.69
CA TRP A 272 -1.13 -2.81 -31.90
C TRP A 272 -1.29 -1.34 -31.50
N GLN A 273 -2.54 -0.95 -31.28
CA GLN A 273 -2.90 0.30 -30.63
C GLN A 273 -3.51 -0.03 -29.27
N ALA A 274 -2.91 0.48 -28.20
CA ALA A 274 -3.41 0.34 -26.83
C ALA A 274 -4.50 1.37 -26.54
N ASN A 275 -5.54 0.94 -25.85
CA ASN A 275 -6.48 1.78 -25.11
C ASN A 275 -6.76 1.07 -23.78
N ILE A 276 -6.14 1.50 -22.69
CA ILE A 276 -6.27 0.84 -21.39
C ILE A 276 -6.67 1.88 -20.36
N GLU A 277 -7.82 1.67 -19.73
CA GLU A 277 -8.37 2.58 -18.73
C GLU A 277 -8.25 1.99 -17.34
N PHE A 278 -7.88 2.85 -16.39
CA PHE A 278 -7.81 2.52 -14.99
C PHE A 278 -8.62 3.50 -14.14
N ALA A 279 -9.35 2.99 -13.16
CA ALA A 279 -10.03 3.77 -12.13
C ALA A 279 -9.19 3.83 -10.85
N PRO A 280 -9.17 4.94 -10.08
CA PRO A 280 -8.52 4.98 -8.79
C PRO A 280 -8.99 3.85 -7.87
N TRP A 281 -8.05 3.23 -7.15
CA TRP A 281 -8.36 2.28 -6.11
C TRP A 281 -8.92 3.03 -4.89
N ILE A 282 -10.15 2.70 -4.51
CA ILE A 282 -10.83 3.25 -3.34
C ILE A 282 -10.89 2.13 -2.30
N GLY A 283 -9.97 2.15 -1.34
CA GLY A 283 -9.92 1.15 -0.27
C GLY A 283 -8.58 1.12 0.46
N ALA A 284 -8.41 0.10 1.31
CA ALA A 284 -7.14 -0.18 1.95
C ALA A 284 -6.05 -0.40 0.91
N GLN A 285 -4.81 -0.02 1.24
CA GLN A 285 -3.68 -0.19 0.35
C GLN A 285 -3.51 -1.68 0.01
N PRO A 286 -3.66 -2.06 -1.27
CA PRO A 286 -3.52 -3.44 -1.71
C PRO A 286 -2.05 -3.87 -1.65
N TYR A 287 -1.81 -5.17 -1.82
CA TYR A 287 -0.46 -5.70 -1.97
C TYR A 287 0.21 -5.10 -3.19
N ALA A 288 1.34 -4.43 -2.98
CA ALA A 288 2.13 -3.83 -4.03
C ALA A 288 3.10 -4.87 -4.61
N LYS A 289 3.18 -4.95 -5.93
CA LYS A 289 4.20 -5.77 -6.59
C LYS A 289 5.56 -5.09 -6.42
N GLN A 290 6.53 -5.81 -5.89
CA GLN A 290 7.86 -5.30 -5.61
C GLN A 290 8.86 -6.21 -6.31
N GLU A 291 9.22 -5.87 -7.55
CA GLU A 291 10.09 -6.71 -8.39
C GLU A 291 11.58 -6.40 -8.25
N LEU A 292 11.93 -5.23 -7.74
CA LEU A 292 13.29 -4.87 -7.38
C LEU A 292 13.78 -5.68 -6.17
N ALA A 293 15.09 -5.64 -5.92
CA ALA A 293 15.65 -6.28 -4.74
C ALA A 293 15.11 -5.64 -3.46
N PRO A 294 15.01 -6.38 -2.33
CA PRO A 294 14.52 -5.84 -1.06
C PRO A 294 15.23 -4.55 -0.63
N TYR A 295 16.54 -4.45 -0.89
CA TYR A 295 17.35 -3.27 -0.55
C TYR A 295 17.02 -2.02 -1.38
N ALA A 296 16.21 -2.13 -2.43
CA ALA A 296 15.77 -0.99 -3.25
C ALA A 296 14.64 -0.19 -2.56
N TYR A 297 13.95 -0.81 -1.61
CA TYR A 297 12.80 -0.23 -0.92
C TYR A 297 13.17 0.26 0.49
N VAL A 298 12.44 1.25 0.99
CA VAL A 298 12.56 1.70 2.38
C VAL A 298 12.36 0.52 3.36
N PRO A 299 13.15 0.42 4.44
CA PRO A 299 14.15 1.40 4.90
C PRO A 299 15.45 1.48 4.10
N GLU A 300 15.84 0.39 3.45
CA GLU A 300 17.21 0.18 2.97
C GLU A 300 17.51 1.03 1.73
N GLY A 301 16.52 1.15 0.85
CA GLY A 301 16.64 1.82 -0.43
C GLY A 301 15.77 3.08 -0.57
N PRO A 302 15.89 3.74 -1.74
CA PRO A 302 15.26 5.04 -1.98
C PRO A 302 13.76 4.96 -2.32
N ILE A 303 13.23 3.77 -2.62
CA ILE A 303 11.84 3.63 -3.09
C ILE A 303 10.91 3.44 -1.90
N ASP A 304 9.90 4.31 -1.79
CA ASP A 304 8.86 4.22 -0.77
C ASP A 304 7.50 3.81 -1.38
N PRO A 305 7.12 2.52 -1.28
CA PRO A 305 5.83 2.02 -1.76
C PRO A 305 4.60 2.66 -1.10
N ALA A 306 4.73 3.28 0.08
CA ALA A 306 3.62 4.00 0.71
C ALA A 306 3.23 5.26 -0.07
N THR A 307 4.12 5.75 -0.94
CA THR A 307 3.84 6.90 -1.82
C THR A 307 3.08 6.52 -3.09
N TRP A 308 2.99 5.23 -3.40
CA TRP A 308 2.37 4.77 -4.65
C TRP A 308 0.85 5.03 -4.66
N ARG A 309 0.30 5.06 -5.88
CA ARG A 309 -1.14 5.14 -6.14
C ARG A 309 -1.57 3.87 -6.85
N PHE A 310 -2.74 3.37 -6.47
CA PHE A 310 -3.26 2.10 -6.97
C PHE A 310 -4.50 2.34 -7.81
N TYR A 311 -4.70 1.49 -8.80
CA TYR A 311 -5.80 1.62 -9.74
C TYR A 311 -6.35 0.24 -10.13
N PHE A 312 -7.67 0.17 -10.35
CA PHE A 312 -8.34 -0.98 -10.95
C PHE A 312 -8.41 -0.83 -12.46
N LEU A 313 -8.22 -1.92 -13.20
CA LEU A 313 -8.52 -1.96 -14.63
C LEU A 313 -10.03 -1.73 -14.86
N ARG A 314 -10.41 -1.03 -15.95
CA ARG A 314 -11.77 -1.03 -16.50
C ARG A 314 -11.83 -2.00 -17.69
N PRO A 315 -12.23 -3.26 -17.49
CA PRO A 315 -12.12 -4.28 -18.55
C PRO A 315 -12.88 -3.91 -19.81
N GLU A 316 -14.09 -3.37 -19.69
CA GLU A 316 -14.96 -3.04 -20.84
C GLU A 316 -14.37 -1.95 -21.75
N GLU A 317 -13.55 -1.06 -21.20
CA GLU A 317 -12.92 0.05 -21.94
C GLU A 317 -11.46 -0.27 -22.35
N SER A 318 -10.94 -1.43 -21.95
CA SER A 318 -9.51 -1.76 -22.07
C SER A 318 -9.24 -2.83 -23.11
N TYR A 319 -8.59 -2.44 -24.22
CA TYR A 319 -8.31 -3.31 -25.34
C TYR A 319 -7.01 -2.96 -26.08
N TRP A 320 -6.51 -3.92 -26.86
CA TRP A 320 -5.58 -3.69 -27.95
C TRP A 320 -6.27 -3.90 -29.28
N LYS A 321 -6.18 -2.90 -30.14
CA LYS A 321 -6.68 -2.97 -31.51
C LYS A 321 -5.53 -3.25 -32.45
N GLY A 322 -5.62 -4.34 -33.19
CA GLY A 322 -4.58 -4.74 -34.12
C GLY A 322 -4.50 -3.82 -35.34
N ILE A 323 -3.28 -3.45 -35.71
CA ILE A 323 -2.96 -2.65 -36.89
C ILE A 323 -1.83 -3.33 -37.67
N GLY A 324 -1.57 -2.90 -38.91
CA GLY A 324 -0.61 -3.58 -39.78
C GLY A 324 -1.03 -5.04 -40.05
N CYS A 325 -0.16 -5.99 -39.74
CA CYS A 325 -0.43 -7.42 -39.89
C CYS A 325 -1.43 -7.97 -38.86
N ASN A 326 -1.69 -7.23 -37.78
CA ASN A 326 -2.77 -7.52 -36.84
C ASN A 326 -4.10 -6.88 -37.22
N ARG A 327 -4.24 -6.33 -38.43
CA ARG A 327 -5.50 -5.74 -38.86
C ARG A 327 -6.64 -6.75 -38.70
N ASN A 328 -7.74 -6.31 -38.06
CA ASN A 328 -8.92 -7.09 -37.69
C ASN A 328 -8.78 -7.94 -36.41
N SER A 329 -7.60 -8.00 -35.79
CA SER A 329 -7.40 -8.63 -34.49
C SER A 329 -7.77 -7.67 -33.35
N MET A 330 -8.25 -8.23 -32.25
CA MET A 330 -8.51 -7.49 -31.02
C MET A 330 -8.22 -8.37 -29.80
N ILE A 331 -7.51 -7.79 -28.83
CA ILE A 331 -7.30 -8.34 -27.50
C ILE A 331 -8.11 -7.50 -26.53
N GLN A 332 -9.02 -8.10 -25.78
CA GLN A 332 -9.76 -7.44 -24.71
C GLN A 332 -9.10 -7.78 -23.38
N MET A 333 -8.81 -6.77 -22.57
CA MET A 333 -8.37 -7.00 -21.19
C MET A 333 -9.59 -7.40 -20.35
N THR A 334 -9.47 -8.46 -19.56
CA THR A 334 -10.59 -9.06 -18.83
C THR A 334 -10.54 -8.81 -17.33
N GLY A 335 -9.39 -8.38 -16.81
CA GLY A 335 -9.21 -8.17 -15.39
C GLY A 335 -7.74 -8.02 -15.01
N LEU A 336 -7.51 -8.06 -13.71
CA LEU A 336 -6.19 -8.02 -13.10
C LEU A 336 -5.81 -9.43 -12.66
N GLU A 337 -4.58 -9.84 -12.93
CA GLU A 337 -4.06 -11.13 -12.48
C GLU A 337 -3.82 -11.08 -10.96
N TYR A 338 -4.25 -12.11 -10.23
CA TYR A 338 -4.20 -12.18 -8.75
C TYR A 338 -4.84 -10.98 -8.01
N ASN A 339 -5.80 -10.28 -8.64
CA ASN A 339 -6.35 -9.01 -8.13
C ASN A 339 -5.27 -7.95 -7.84
N MET A 340 -4.14 -8.01 -8.55
CA MET A 340 -3.04 -7.08 -8.39
C MET A 340 -3.37 -5.77 -9.11
N PRO A 341 -3.55 -4.66 -8.39
CA PRO A 341 -3.86 -3.37 -9.01
C PRO A 341 -2.72 -2.89 -9.91
N ALA A 342 -3.05 -1.98 -10.82
CA ALA A 342 -2.02 -1.14 -11.40
C ALA A 342 -1.46 -0.21 -10.33
N MET A 343 -0.15 -0.03 -10.30
CA MET A 343 0.53 0.83 -9.34
C MET A 343 1.34 1.90 -10.06
N VAL A 344 1.28 3.12 -9.55
CA VAL A 344 1.97 4.29 -10.10
C VAL A 344 2.74 5.01 -9.01
N GLY A 345 4.01 5.31 -9.28
CA GLY A 345 4.92 5.93 -8.31
C GLY A 345 6.38 5.80 -8.72
N TYR A 346 7.26 6.45 -7.96
CA TYR A 346 8.69 6.25 -8.10
C TYR A 346 9.05 4.82 -7.70
N GLY A 347 9.68 4.06 -8.59
CA GLY A 347 9.96 2.65 -8.37
C GLY A 347 8.80 1.69 -8.69
N ALA A 348 7.61 2.22 -8.97
CA ALA A 348 6.42 1.39 -9.18
C ALA A 348 6.43 0.61 -10.50
N ASN A 349 7.34 0.90 -11.43
CA ASN A 349 7.52 0.07 -12.63
C ASN A 349 8.21 -1.28 -12.32
N GLY A 350 8.84 -1.45 -11.15
CA GLY A 350 9.50 -2.70 -10.74
C GLY A 350 10.84 -3.00 -11.41
N LYS A 351 11.38 -2.10 -12.24
CA LYS A 351 12.65 -2.29 -12.97
C LYS A 351 13.70 -1.22 -12.66
N ASN A 352 13.31 -0.01 -12.25
CA ASN A 352 14.23 1.05 -11.82
C ASN A 352 13.56 1.99 -10.80
N GLY A 353 14.23 3.07 -10.39
CA GLY A 353 13.71 4.06 -9.44
C GLY A 353 12.90 5.23 -10.02
N ASN A 354 12.63 5.24 -11.33
CA ASN A 354 11.91 6.34 -11.99
C ASN A 354 10.42 6.34 -11.64
N LEU A 355 9.73 7.45 -11.91
CA LEU A 355 8.28 7.49 -11.92
C LEU A 355 7.79 6.53 -13.01
N GLY A 356 6.99 5.54 -12.62
CA GLY A 356 6.53 4.52 -13.54
C GLY A 356 5.17 3.94 -13.19
N LEU A 357 4.68 3.08 -14.07
CA LEU A 357 3.47 2.29 -13.90
C LEU A 357 3.80 0.81 -14.15
N SER A 358 3.22 -0.08 -13.34
CA SER A 358 3.14 -1.49 -13.70
C SER A 358 1.86 -2.17 -13.28
N VAL A 359 1.52 -3.25 -13.99
CA VAL A 359 0.31 -4.05 -13.75
C VAL A 359 0.42 -5.43 -14.42
N TRP A 360 -0.19 -6.45 -13.83
CA TRP A 360 -0.47 -7.72 -14.51
C TRP A 360 -1.95 -7.82 -14.87
N MET A 361 -2.24 -8.09 -16.14
CA MET A 361 -3.60 -8.15 -16.66
C MET A 361 -3.91 -9.50 -17.29
N THR A 362 -5.16 -9.93 -17.15
CA THR A 362 -5.71 -11.04 -17.93
C THR A 362 -6.35 -10.51 -19.21
N TYR A 363 -6.42 -11.35 -20.25
CA TYR A 363 -7.00 -10.97 -21.52
C TYR A 363 -7.68 -12.12 -22.25
N LYS A 364 -8.47 -11.77 -23.28
CA LYS A 364 -9.03 -12.71 -24.26
C LYS A 364 -8.92 -12.16 -25.69
N ALA A 365 -8.75 -13.06 -26.66
CA ALA A 365 -8.90 -12.72 -28.07
C ALA A 365 -10.39 -12.60 -28.44
N VAL A 366 -10.79 -11.54 -29.13
CA VAL A 366 -12.21 -11.29 -29.46
C VAL A 366 -12.55 -11.58 -30.93
N ASN A 367 -11.60 -11.49 -31.87
CA ASN A 367 -11.86 -11.73 -33.30
C ASN A 367 -10.67 -12.38 -34.01
N GLY A 368 -10.92 -13.49 -34.73
CA GLY A 368 -10.03 -14.03 -35.78
C GLY A 368 -8.71 -14.65 -35.33
N MET A 369 -8.45 -14.74 -34.02
CA MET A 369 -7.21 -15.31 -33.50
C MET A 369 -7.47 -16.67 -32.84
N SER A 370 -6.61 -17.64 -33.14
CA SER A 370 -6.60 -18.92 -32.44
C SER A 370 -6.30 -18.66 -30.97
N VAL A 371 -7.26 -19.00 -30.11
CA VAL A 371 -7.09 -19.00 -28.66
C VAL A 371 -6.06 -20.08 -28.32
N HIS A 372 -5.18 -19.81 -27.36
CA HIS A 372 -4.30 -20.85 -26.84
C HIS A 372 -5.17 -22.00 -26.28
N PRO A 373 -4.86 -23.28 -26.57
CA PRO A 373 -5.72 -24.41 -26.21
C PRO A 373 -5.76 -24.70 -24.70
N SER A 374 -4.87 -24.12 -23.89
CA SER A 374 -5.05 -24.10 -22.44
C SER A 374 -6.01 -22.97 -22.06
N ASN A 375 -6.92 -23.25 -21.11
CA ASN A 375 -7.82 -22.26 -20.52
C ASN A 375 -7.10 -21.15 -19.73
N GLU A 376 -5.78 -21.13 -19.75
CA GLU A 376 -4.91 -20.18 -19.05
C GLU A 376 -4.09 -19.45 -20.10
N SER A 377 -4.51 -18.23 -20.45
CA SER A 377 -3.65 -17.30 -21.16
C SER A 377 -2.66 -16.72 -20.16
N PRO A 378 -1.35 -16.69 -20.46
CA PRO A 378 -0.39 -16.06 -19.55
C PRO A 378 -0.77 -14.59 -19.32
N PRO A 379 -0.52 -14.01 -18.15
CA PRO A 379 -0.81 -12.59 -17.95
C PRO A 379 0.03 -11.71 -18.90
N ILE A 380 -0.51 -10.54 -19.23
CA ILE A 380 0.25 -9.44 -19.83
C ILE A 380 0.78 -8.58 -18.70
N ASP A 381 2.09 -8.44 -18.64
CA ASP A 381 2.79 -7.49 -17.77
C ASP A 381 2.97 -6.14 -18.49
N ILE A 382 2.79 -5.06 -17.75
CA ILE A 382 3.19 -3.70 -18.16
C ILE A 382 4.27 -3.24 -17.20
N ASN A 383 5.39 -2.75 -17.73
CA ASN A 383 6.38 -2.01 -16.95
C ASN A 383 6.82 -0.79 -17.78
N ILE A 384 6.34 0.40 -17.43
CA ILE A 384 6.67 1.63 -18.18
C ILE A 384 7.19 2.74 -17.27
N ASP A 385 8.10 3.54 -17.81
CA ASP A 385 8.49 4.83 -17.24
C ASP A 385 7.56 5.92 -17.74
N LEU A 386 7.27 6.89 -16.86
CA LEU A 386 6.39 8.02 -17.12
C LEU A 386 7.18 9.31 -17.07
N ILE A 387 7.35 9.93 -18.23
CA ILE A 387 8.06 11.21 -18.35
C ILE A 387 7.01 12.32 -18.43
N PRO A 388 6.96 13.26 -17.47
CA PRO A 388 6.01 14.36 -17.53
C PRO A 388 6.20 15.17 -18.82
N LEU A 389 5.13 15.37 -19.57
CA LEU A 389 5.15 16.32 -20.67
C LEU A 389 4.79 17.70 -20.09
N SER A 390 5.63 18.71 -20.36
CA SER A 390 5.31 20.10 -20.00
C SER A 390 3.87 20.40 -20.44
N SER A 391 3.03 20.87 -19.51
CA SER A 391 1.57 21.03 -19.63
C SER A 391 1.09 21.21 -21.07
N TRP A 392 0.49 20.15 -21.61
CA TRP A 392 -0.17 20.17 -22.91
C TRP A 392 -1.38 21.11 -22.86
N ASP A 393 -1.47 22.11 -23.76
CA ASP A 393 -2.58 23.09 -23.81
C ASP A 393 -3.93 22.51 -24.31
N GLY A 394 -4.03 21.18 -24.42
CA GLY A 394 -4.93 20.50 -25.35
C GLY A 394 -6.42 20.51 -25.06
N GLN A 395 -6.93 21.45 -24.27
CA GLN A 395 -8.33 21.87 -24.35
C GLN A 395 -8.74 22.33 -25.77
N LYS A 396 -7.79 22.61 -26.68
CA LYS A 396 -8.11 22.99 -28.06
C LYS A 396 -8.37 21.81 -29.02
N HIS A 397 -7.96 20.58 -28.70
CA HIS A 397 -7.94 19.50 -29.71
C HIS A 397 -9.00 18.40 -29.52
N VAL A 398 -9.55 18.20 -28.32
CA VAL A 398 -10.56 17.15 -28.06
C VAL A 398 -11.94 17.48 -28.69
N LYS A 399 -12.22 18.73 -29.07
CA LYS A 399 -13.49 19.12 -29.71
C LYS A 399 -13.62 18.73 -31.20
N LYS A 400 -12.58 18.18 -31.85
CA LYS A 400 -12.62 17.88 -33.30
C LYS A 400 -12.90 16.43 -33.70
N GLU A 401 -12.94 15.48 -32.76
CA GLU A 401 -13.16 14.05 -33.09
C GLU A 401 -14.56 13.53 -32.76
N LYS A 402 -15.52 14.42 -32.44
CA LYS A 402 -16.96 14.10 -32.46
C LYS A 402 -17.65 14.79 -33.65
N LYS A 403 -17.33 14.34 -34.87
CA LYS A 403 -18.15 14.57 -36.06
C LYS A 403 -18.14 13.35 -36.97
#